data_AF-A0A946XQJ2-F1
#
_entry.id   AF-A0A946XQJ2-F1
#
_cell.length_a   1.000
_cell.length_b   1.000
_cell.length_c   1.000
_cell.angle_alpha   90.00
_cell.angle_beta   90.00
_cell.angle_gamma   90.00
#
_symmetry.space_group_name_H-M   'P 1'
#
loop_
_entity.id
_entity.type
_entity.pdbx_description
1 polymer ?
#
loop_
_entity_poly.entity_id
_entity_poly.type
_entity_poly.pdbx_seq_one_letter_code
_entity_poly.pdbx_strand_id
1 'polypeptide(L)'
;PSGDPYELGSARPLDYGHWVAHKLEQISAFRIGHGEAVAIGMAVDLIYSKRIGLMSSEDCERALSLIEAVGFDIYDSELHRIEGGRSVILHGLEEFREHLGGKLTITFVPEIGRKIELNEMDEAEVLESIDELKGRVEAHCK
;
A
#
# COMPACT_ATOMS: atom_id res chain seq x y z
N PRO A 1 24.37 10.67 -12.20
CA PRO A 1 23.46 11.21 -11.16
C PRO A 1 23.38 10.20 -10.01
N SER A 2 23.71 10.69 -8.81
CA SER A 2 24.04 9.96 -7.58
C SER A 2 23.07 8.84 -7.23
N GLY A 3 23.48 7.59 -7.48
CA GLY A 3 22.87 6.41 -6.89
C GLY A 3 23.49 6.21 -5.51
N ASP A 4 22.63 6.20 -4.48
CA ASP A 4 22.98 5.82 -3.11
C ASP A 4 23.14 4.29 -3.07
N PRO A 5 24.36 3.74 -3.22
CA PRO A 5 24.57 2.31 -3.41
C PRO A 5 24.51 1.54 -2.07
N TYR A 6 24.42 2.27 -0.95
CA TYR A 6 24.46 1.76 0.41
C TYR A 6 23.17 2.06 1.20
N GLU A 7 22.21 2.72 0.55
CA GLU A 7 20.84 2.88 1.05
C GLU A 7 20.80 3.57 2.42
N LEU A 8 21.54 4.67 2.55
CA LEU A 8 21.65 5.47 3.77
C LEU A 8 20.63 6.63 3.81
N GLY A 9 19.91 6.88 2.71
CA GLY A 9 18.79 7.81 2.64
C GLY A 9 17.47 7.21 3.15
N SER A 10 16.83 7.90 4.10
CA SER A 10 15.76 7.38 4.97
C SER A 10 14.41 7.01 4.33
N ALA A 11 14.24 7.14 3.01
CA ALA A 11 13.07 6.63 2.29
C ALA A 11 13.44 6.30 0.85
N ARG A 12 13.05 5.11 0.38
CA ARG A 12 13.22 4.76 -1.02
C ARG A 12 11.90 5.07 -1.73
N PRO A 13 11.92 5.75 -2.89
CA PRO A 13 10.76 5.82 -3.77
C PRO A 13 10.21 4.43 -4.14
N LEU A 14 11.05 3.41 -4.01
CA LEU A 14 10.75 1.99 -4.20
C LEU A 14 9.82 1.40 -3.13
N ASP A 15 9.58 2.06 -1.99
CA ASP A 15 8.79 1.49 -0.89
C ASP A 15 7.27 1.70 -1.02
N TYR A 16 6.82 2.40 -2.07
CA TYR A 16 5.40 2.60 -2.36
C TYR A 16 4.71 1.25 -2.61
N GLY A 17 3.66 0.94 -1.84
CA GLY A 17 2.97 -0.34 -1.81
C GLY A 17 3.72 -1.49 -1.14
N HIS A 18 5.00 -1.35 -0.78
CA HIS A 18 5.83 -2.49 -0.37
C HIS A 18 5.60 -2.93 1.08
N TRP A 19 5.14 -2.03 1.95
CA TRP A 19 4.83 -2.36 3.33
C TRP A 19 3.67 -3.37 3.41
N VAL A 20 2.62 -3.18 2.58
CA VAL A 20 1.54 -4.16 2.41
C VAL A 20 2.06 -5.39 1.68
N ALA A 21 2.79 -5.21 0.58
CA ALA A 21 3.22 -6.30 -0.28
C ALA A 21 4.03 -7.36 0.47
N HIS A 22 5.05 -6.95 1.22
CA HIS A 22 5.89 -7.89 1.98
C HIS A 22 5.08 -8.67 3.01
N LYS A 23 4.11 -8.01 3.67
CA LYS A 23 3.24 -8.72 4.61
C LYS A 23 2.30 -9.70 3.89
N LEU A 24 1.69 -9.29 2.77
CA LEU A 24 0.82 -10.13 1.95
C LEU A 24 1.55 -11.38 1.41
N GLU A 25 2.76 -11.22 0.90
CA GLU A 25 3.60 -12.34 0.45
C GLU A 25 3.80 -13.37 1.55
N GLN A 26 4.17 -12.91 2.76
CA GLN A 26 4.41 -13.79 3.91
C GLN A 26 3.14 -14.54 4.35
N ILE A 27 2.03 -13.82 4.55
CA ILE A 27 0.82 -14.39 5.16
C ILE A 27 0.04 -15.26 4.17
N SER A 28 0.17 -14.99 2.87
CA SER A 28 -0.37 -15.83 1.81
C SER A 28 0.50 -17.05 1.50
N ALA A 29 1.60 -17.25 2.25
CA ALA A 29 2.61 -18.28 1.98
C ALA A 29 3.12 -18.24 0.53
N PHE A 30 3.32 -17.03 0.00
CA PHE A 30 3.76 -16.76 -1.36
C PHE A 30 2.83 -17.30 -2.46
N ARG A 31 1.55 -17.51 -2.13
CA ARG A 31 0.50 -17.70 -3.16
C ARG A 31 0.37 -16.45 -4.02
N ILE A 32 0.42 -15.27 -3.40
CA ILE A 32 0.40 -13.97 -4.07
C ILE A 32 1.84 -13.67 -4.48
N GLY A 33 2.08 -13.51 -5.78
CA GLY A 33 3.40 -13.19 -6.31
C GLY A 33 3.81 -11.75 -6.02
N HIS A 34 5.11 -11.45 -6.12
CA HIS A 34 5.63 -10.12 -5.78
C HIS A 34 4.93 -8.97 -6.53
N GLY A 35 4.79 -9.09 -7.85
CA GLY A 35 4.13 -8.05 -8.65
C GLY A 35 2.66 -7.84 -8.26
N GLU A 36 1.94 -8.92 -7.95
CA GLU A 36 0.54 -8.87 -7.49
C GLU A 36 0.44 -8.24 -6.10
N ALA A 37 1.32 -8.63 -5.18
CA ALA A 37 1.37 -8.07 -3.84
C ALA A 37 1.68 -6.56 -3.85
N VAL A 38 2.61 -6.14 -4.71
CA VAL A 38 2.92 -4.71 -4.93
C VAL A 38 1.74 -3.97 -5.54
N ALA A 39 1.02 -4.56 -6.51
CA ALA A 39 -0.18 -3.95 -7.09
C ALA A 39 -1.28 -3.71 -6.05
N ILE A 40 -1.55 -4.70 -5.19
CA ILE A 40 -2.49 -4.58 -4.08
C ILE A 40 -2.01 -3.51 -3.09
N GLY A 41 -0.73 -3.49 -2.74
CA GLY A 41 -0.16 -2.48 -1.85
C GLY A 41 -0.27 -1.06 -2.41
N MET A 42 0.00 -0.87 -3.70
CA MET A 42 -0.21 0.42 -4.37
C MET A 42 -1.68 0.85 -4.31
N ALA A 43 -2.61 -0.08 -4.51
CA ALA A 43 -4.03 0.23 -4.41
C ALA A 43 -4.43 0.71 -3.00
N VAL A 44 -3.90 0.08 -1.94
CA VAL A 44 -4.10 0.54 -0.56
C VAL A 44 -3.55 1.95 -0.37
N ASP A 45 -2.33 2.21 -0.83
CA ASP A 45 -1.70 3.54 -0.68
C ASP A 45 -2.42 4.63 -1.49
N LEU A 46 -2.98 4.31 -2.67
CA LEU A 46 -3.79 5.21 -3.50
C LEU A 46 -5.06 5.63 -2.77
N ILE A 47 -5.82 4.66 -2.26
CA ILE A 47 -7.06 4.93 -1.52
C ILE A 47 -6.73 5.71 -0.25
N TYR A 48 -5.71 5.29 0.50
CA TYR A 48 -5.28 6.00 1.71
C TYR A 48 -4.92 7.46 1.40
N SER A 49 -4.10 7.72 0.37
CA SER A 49 -3.73 9.07 -0.06
C SER A 49 -4.95 9.94 -0.38
N LYS A 50 -5.95 9.37 -1.06
CA LYS A 50 -7.20 10.06 -1.35
C LYS A 50 -7.97 10.36 -0.07
N ARG A 51 -8.09 9.40 0.85
CA ARG A 51 -8.84 9.54 2.10
C ARG A 51 -8.28 10.63 3.00
N ILE A 52 -6.96 10.74 3.09
CA ILE A 52 -6.30 11.78 3.89
C ILE A 52 -6.09 13.10 3.14
N GLY A 53 -6.68 13.24 1.94
CA GLY A 53 -6.71 14.48 1.17
C GLY A 53 -5.41 14.84 0.44
N LEU A 54 -4.49 13.88 0.27
CA LEU A 54 -3.24 14.07 -0.47
C LEU A 54 -3.40 13.88 -1.98
N MET A 55 -4.41 13.12 -2.41
CA MET A 55 -4.69 12.82 -3.81
C MET A 55 -6.16 13.13 -4.14
N SER A 56 -6.44 13.57 -5.37
CA SER A 56 -7.80 13.75 -5.84
C SER A 56 -8.49 12.39 -6.09
N SER A 57 -9.82 12.32 -5.92
CA SER A 57 -10.56 11.11 -6.28
C SER A 57 -10.42 10.73 -7.76
N GLU A 58 -10.26 11.72 -8.65
CA GLU A 58 -10.06 11.50 -10.07
C GLU A 58 -8.72 10.82 -10.36
N ASP A 59 -7.62 11.30 -9.77
CA ASP A 59 -6.30 10.70 -9.98
C ASP A 59 -6.20 9.32 -9.34
N CYS A 60 -6.83 9.13 -8.18
CA CYS A 60 -6.93 7.83 -7.53
C CYS A 60 -7.64 6.82 -8.43
N GLU A 61 -8.80 7.18 -8.98
CA GLU A 61 -9.56 6.33 -9.90
C GLU A 61 -8.78 6.02 -11.17
N ARG A 62 -8.11 7.03 -11.76
CA ARG A 62 -7.27 6.85 -12.95
C ARG A 62 -6.13 5.87 -12.71
N ALA A 63 -5.47 5.93 -11.55
CA ALA A 63 -4.38 5.03 -11.18
C ALA A 63 -4.88 3.60 -10.92
N LEU A 64 -5.97 3.44 -10.16
CA LEU A 64 -6.58 2.11 -9.91
C LEU A 64 -7.04 1.46 -11.21
N SER A 65 -7.76 2.19 -12.05
CA SER A 65 -8.20 1.73 -13.37
C SER A 65 -7.03 1.30 -14.25
N LEU A 66 -5.88 1.97 -14.17
CA LEU A 66 -4.69 1.59 -14.92
C LEU A 66 -4.10 0.26 -14.42
N ILE A 67 -4.01 0.07 -13.10
CA ILE A 67 -3.51 -1.17 -12.49
C ILE A 67 -4.39 -2.35 -12.91
N GLU A 68 -5.72 -2.18 -12.86
CA GLU A 68 -6.68 -3.19 -13.31
C GLU A 68 -6.57 -3.43 -14.82
N ALA A 69 -6.44 -2.37 -15.63
CA ALA A 69 -6.34 -2.49 -17.09
C ALA A 69 -5.08 -3.22 -17.59
N VAL A 70 -3.98 -3.18 -16.82
CA VAL A 70 -2.78 -3.97 -17.14
C VAL A 70 -2.87 -5.43 -16.63
N GLY A 71 -3.94 -5.78 -15.93
CA GLY A 71 -4.28 -7.15 -15.54
C GLY A 71 -3.88 -7.54 -14.12
N PHE A 72 -3.63 -6.57 -13.22
CA PHE A 72 -3.40 -6.87 -11.81
C PHE A 72 -4.68 -6.78 -11.00
N ASP A 73 -4.80 -7.69 -10.03
CA ASP A 73 -5.77 -7.55 -8.95
C ASP A 73 -5.32 -6.43 -7.99
N ILE A 74 -6.29 -5.67 -7.49
CA ILE A 74 -6.07 -4.55 -6.54
C ILE A 74 -6.48 -4.91 -5.11
N TYR A 75 -6.93 -6.15 -4.88
CA TYR A 75 -7.43 -6.63 -3.60
C TYR A 75 -7.24 -8.15 -3.46
N ASP A 76 -6.92 -8.58 -2.24
CA ASP A 76 -7.02 -9.98 -1.81
C ASP A 76 -7.64 -10.02 -0.39
N SER A 77 -8.41 -11.08 -0.11
CA SER A 77 -9.04 -11.30 1.19
C SER A 77 -8.07 -11.34 2.38
N GLU A 78 -6.80 -11.67 2.15
CA GLU A 78 -5.75 -11.65 3.17
C GLU A 78 -5.55 -10.24 3.78
N LEU A 79 -5.95 -9.16 3.10
CA LEU A 79 -5.93 -7.81 3.66
C LEU A 79 -6.80 -7.65 4.92
N HIS A 80 -7.83 -8.48 5.08
CA HIS A 80 -8.71 -8.49 6.26
C HIS A 80 -8.31 -9.53 7.31
N ARG A 81 -7.14 -10.15 7.18
CA ARG A 81 -6.71 -11.18 8.12
C ARG A 81 -6.53 -10.61 9.52
N ILE A 82 -7.15 -11.27 10.49
CA ILE A 82 -7.05 -10.95 11.92
C ILE A 82 -6.36 -12.10 12.65
N GLU A 83 -5.32 -11.78 13.43
CA GLU A 83 -4.66 -12.72 14.33
C GLU A 83 -4.55 -12.10 15.73
N GLY A 84 -4.88 -12.87 16.78
CA GLY A 84 -4.87 -12.36 18.16
C GLY A 84 -5.80 -11.17 18.41
N GLY A 85 -6.82 -10.98 17.56
CA GLY A 85 -7.76 -9.84 17.65
C GLY A 85 -7.25 -8.54 17.02
N ARG A 86 -6.16 -8.59 16.24
CA ARG A 86 -5.60 -7.42 15.54
C ARG A 86 -5.41 -7.68 14.05
N SER A 87 -5.43 -6.61 13.25
CA SER A 87 -5.11 -6.68 11.82
C SER A 87 -3.66 -7.08 11.62
N VAL A 88 -3.45 -8.13 10.82
CA VAL A 88 -2.12 -8.60 10.46
C VAL A 88 -1.40 -7.60 9.54
N ILE A 89 -2.16 -6.87 8.72
CA ILE A 89 -1.62 -5.81 7.86
C ILE A 89 -1.08 -4.64 8.68
N LEU A 90 -1.82 -4.20 9.71
CA LEU A 90 -1.33 -3.15 10.62
C LEU A 90 -0.08 -3.59 11.39
N HIS A 91 -0.02 -4.85 11.82
CA HIS A 91 1.21 -5.37 12.41
C HIS A 91 2.38 -5.38 11.42
N GLY A 92 2.12 -5.67 10.14
CA GLY A 92 3.12 -5.54 9.07
C GLY A 92 3.65 -4.12 8.89
N LEU A 93 2.79 -3.10 9.07
CA LEU A 93 3.21 -1.71 9.06
C LEU A 93 4.20 -1.40 10.21
N GLU A 94 3.95 -1.94 11.41
CA GLU A 94 4.85 -1.79 12.55
C GLU A 94 6.21 -2.45 12.30
N GLU A 95 6.21 -3.70 11.82
CA GLU A 95 7.45 -4.42 11.46
C GLU A 95 8.24 -3.68 10.37
N PHE A 96 7.54 -3.14 9.36
CA PHE A 96 8.14 -2.36 8.30
C PHE A 96 8.81 -1.09 8.84
N ARG A 97 8.14 -0.40 9.77
CA ARG A 97 8.71 0.76 10.47
C ARG A 97 9.99 0.41 11.24
N GLU A 98 10.00 -0.74 11.93
CA GLU A 98 11.18 -1.22 12.65
C GLU A 98 12.33 -1.53 11.70
N HIS A 99 12.03 -2.14 10.55
CA HIS A 99 13.00 -2.41 9.49
C HIS A 99 13.67 -1.14 8.94
N LEU A 100 12.92 -0.03 8.87
CA LEU A 100 13.43 1.29 8.47
C LEU A 100 14.24 2.02 9.56
N GLY A 101 14.48 1.40 10.72
CA GLY A 101 15.22 2.02 11.83
C GLY A 101 14.35 2.83 12.79
N GLY A 102 13.04 2.56 12.83
CA GLY A 102 12.10 3.08 13.84
C GLY A 102 11.36 4.36 13.44
N LYS A 103 11.70 4.99 12.32
CA LYS A 103 10.90 6.04 11.70
C LYS A 103 10.30 5.49 10.42
N LEU A 104 8.98 5.60 10.31
CA LEU A 104 8.32 5.27 9.06
C LEU A 104 8.72 6.36 8.06
N THR A 105 8.99 5.99 6.82
CA THR A 105 9.15 7.00 5.76
C THR A 105 8.60 6.36 4.50
N ILE A 106 7.28 6.41 4.36
CA ILE A 106 6.60 5.87 3.18
C ILE A 106 6.50 6.97 2.14
N THR A 107 6.91 6.64 0.93
CA THR A 107 6.76 7.52 -0.21
C THR A 107 5.32 7.45 -0.72
N PHE A 108 4.61 8.56 -0.70
CA PHE A 108 3.29 8.71 -1.32
C PHE A 108 3.36 9.59 -2.56
N VAL A 109 2.40 9.39 -3.47
CA VAL A 109 2.31 10.10 -4.75
C VAL A 109 1.06 10.98 -4.70
N PRO A 110 1.14 12.26 -4.32
CA PRO A 110 -0.04 13.14 -4.23
C PRO A 110 -0.56 13.54 -5.62
N GLU A 111 0.33 13.57 -6.60
CA GLU A 111 0.05 13.85 -8.02
C GLU A 111 0.97 12.97 -8.87
N ILE A 112 0.56 12.60 -10.08
CA ILE A 112 1.41 11.83 -11.00
C ILE A 112 2.74 12.56 -11.20
N GLY A 113 3.85 11.93 -10.79
CA GLY A 113 5.20 12.47 -10.92
C GLY A 113 5.70 13.32 -9.74
N ARG A 114 4.91 13.45 -8.66
CA ARG A 114 5.36 14.06 -7.39
C ARG A 114 5.47 13.01 -6.29
N LYS A 115 6.39 13.23 -5.35
CA LYS A 115 6.54 12.39 -4.15
C LYS A 115 6.50 13.23 -2.89
N ILE A 116 5.87 12.68 -1.85
CA ILE A 116 5.94 13.17 -0.47
C ILE A 116 6.28 12.01 0.45
N GLU A 117 6.88 12.32 1.58
CA GLU A 117 7.26 11.33 2.59
C GLU A 117 6.32 11.52 3.79
N LEU A 118 5.57 10.48 4.13
CA LEU A 118 4.81 10.43 5.38
C LEU A 118 5.59 9.61 6.40
N ASN A 119 5.69 10.16 7.61
CA ASN A 119 6.40 9.51 8.71
C ASN A 119 5.48 8.77 9.68
N GLU A 120 4.17 8.86 9.45
CA GLU A 120 3.11 8.30 10.27
C GLU A 120 1.92 7.98 9.35
N MET A 121 1.19 6.92 9.66
CA MET A 121 -0.08 6.61 9.01
C MET A 121 -1.16 6.45 10.07
N ASP A 122 -2.37 6.93 9.76
CA ASP A 122 -3.54 6.71 10.59
C ASP A 122 -4.06 5.29 10.35
N GLU A 123 -3.99 4.44 11.37
CA GLU A 123 -4.41 3.04 11.28
C GLU A 123 -5.89 2.89 10.93
N ALA A 124 -6.76 3.80 11.39
CA ALA A 124 -8.18 3.75 11.08
C ALA A 124 -8.40 4.04 9.60
N GLU A 125 -7.72 5.04 9.05
CA GLU A 125 -7.79 5.35 7.62
C GLU A 125 -7.18 4.25 6.75
N VAL A 126 -6.17 3.52 7.24
CA VAL A 126 -5.65 2.32 6.56
C VAL A 126 -6.72 1.23 6.48
N LEU A 127 -7.37 0.91 7.59
CA LEU A 127 -8.42 -0.13 7.61
C LEU A 127 -9.60 0.25 6.72
N GLU A 128 -10.03 1.50 6.79
CA GLU A 128 -11.09 2.02 5.93
C GLU A 128 -10.69 2.03 4.44
N SER A 129 -9.41 2.20 4.13
CA SER A 129 -8.91 2.09 2.76
C SER A 129 -9.04 0.66 2.22
N ILE A 130 -8.75 -0.33 3.07
CA ILE A 130 -8.91 -1.74 2.75
C ILE A 130 -10.40 -2.09 2.54
N ASP A 131 -11.28 -1.61 3.42
CA ASP A 131 -12.73 -1.79 3.29
C ASP A 131 -13.28 -1.17 1.99
N GLU A 132 -12.78 0.00 1.60
CA GLU A 132 -13.19 0.64 0.34
C GLU A 132 -12.74 -0.18 -0.89
N LEU A 133 -11.52 -0.72 -0.89
CA LEU A 133 -11.04 -1.60 -1.98
C LEU A 133 -11.91 -2.85 -2.11
N LYS A 134 -12.27 -3.47 -1.00
CA LYS A 134 -13.20 -4.60 -0.99
C LYS A 134 -14.53 -4.22 -1.62
N GLY A 135 -15.12 -3.10 -1.19
CA GLY A 135 -16.38 -2.60 -1.73
C GLY A 135 -16.32 -2.32 -3.24
N ARG A 136 -15.19 -1.77 -3.72
CA ARG A 136 -14.92 -1.55 -5.14
C ARG A 136 -14.96 -2.86 -5.92
N VAL A 137 -14.20 -3.88 -5.50
CA VAL A 137 -14.12 -5.15 -6.23
C VAL A 137 -15.45 -5.89 -6.21
N GLU A 138 -16.17 -5.89 -5.07
CA GLU A 138 -17.49 -6.50 -4.96
C GLU A 138 -18.56 -5.81 -5.84
N ALA A 139 -18.40 -4.50 -6.12
CA ALA A 139 -19.28 -3.78 -7.03
C ALA A 139 -19.01 -4.10 -8.51
N HIS A 140 -17.76 -4.40 -8.89
CA HIS A 140 -17.38 -4.73 -10.27
C HIS A 140 -17.68 -6.20 -10.65
N CYS A 141 -17.83 -7.10 -9.67
CA CYS A 141 -18.21 -8.49 -9.89
C CYS A 141 -19.74 -8.72 -10.07
N LYS A 142 -20.55 -7.66 -10.10
CA LYS A 142 -22.00 -7.71 -10.35
C LYS A 142 -22.34 -7.33 -11.79
#